data_AF-A0A859IJ80-F1
#
_entry.id   AF-A0A859IJ80-F1
#
_cell.length_a   1.000
_cell.length_b   1.000
_cell.length_c   1.000
_cell.angle_alpha   90.00
_cell.angle_beta   90.00
_cell.angle_gamma   90.00
#
_symmetry.space_group_name_H-M   'P 1'
#
loop_
_entity.id
_entity.type
_entity.pdbx_description
1 polymer ?
#
loop_
_entity_poly.entity_id
_entity_poly.type
_entity_poly.pdbx_seq_one_letter_code
_entity_poly.pdbx_strand_id
1 'polypeptide(L)' 'MQCERSEFSGTTYGDAIEYLVKVMGERDLCASQIDSIREWQARTKQGFK' A
#
# COMPACT_ATOMS: atom_id res chain seq x y z
N MET A 1 2.68 7.58 7.67
CA MET A 1 2.95 7.82 6.24
C MET A 1 1.64 7.62 5.50
N GLN A 2 1.29 8.52 4.57
CA GLN A 2 0.05 8.44 3.81
C GLN A 2 0.18 7.41 2.68
N CYS A 3 -0.90 6.71 2.35
CA CYS A 3 -0.99 5.88 1.15
C CYS A 3 -0.98 6.79 -0.09
N GLU A 4 0.17 6.89 -0.75
CA GLU A 4 0.33 7.70 -1.96
C GLU A 4 -0.19 6.96 -3.20
N ARG A 5 -0.57 7.74 -4.21
CA ARG A 5 -1.02 7.26 -5.52
C ARG A 5 -0.40 8.15 -6.56
N SER A 6 0.86 7.89 -6.85
CA SER A 6 1.59 8.68 -7.83
C SER A 6 0.93 8.58 -9.20
N GLU A 7 1.03 9.64 -10.00
CA GLU A 7 0.66 9.60 -11.42
C GLU A 7 1.85 9.17 -12.28
N PHE A 8 1.57 8.49 -13.39
CA PHE A 8 2.59 8.15 -14.38
C PHE A 8 2.80 9.30 -15.37
N SER A 9 4.04 9.76 -15.49
CA SER A 9 4.43 10.82 -16.44
C SER A 9 5.58 10.40 -17.37
N GLY A 10 5.93 9.12 -17.40
CA GLY A 10 6.99 8.58 -18.23
C GLY A 10 6.61 8.49 -19.71
N THR A 11 7.62 8.42 -20.57
CA THR A 11 7.45 8.33 -22.03
C THR A 11 8.17 7.13 -22.64
N THR A 12 8.99 6.43 -21.86
CA THR A 12 9.74 5.25 -22.28
C THR A 12 9.33 4.00 -21.50
N TYR A 13 9.70 2.84 -22.03
CA TYR A 13 9.54 1.59 -21.29
C TYR A 13 10.41 1.55 -20.01
N GLY A 14 11.56 2.23 -20.00
CA GLY A 14 12.38 2.37 -18.79
C GLY A 14 11.61 3.09 -17.67
N ASP A 15 11.00 4.24 -18.01
CA ASP A 15 10.19 5.02 -17.06
C ASP A 15 9.01 4.19 -16.51
N ALA A 16 8.42 3.35 -17.35
CA ALA A 16 7.32 2.46 -16.94
C ALA A 16 7.78 1.41 -15.92
N ILE A 17 8.98 0.84 -16.08
CA ILE A 17 9.54 -0.12 -15.12
C ILE A 17 9.86 0.57 -13.79
N GLU A 18 10.49 1.75 -13.82
CA GLU A 18 10.79 2.51 -12.61
C GLU A 18 9.50 2.92 -11.86
N TYR A 19 8.51 3.40 -12.62
CA TYR A 19 7.20 3.72 -12.06
C TYR A 19 6.49 2.50 -11.48
N LEU A 20 6.60 1.33 -12.12
CA LEU A 20 6.03 0.09 -11.60
C LEU A 20 6.62 -0.26 -10.23
N VAL A 21 7.94 -0.17 -10.06
CA VAL A 21 8.60 -0.39 -8.77
C VAL A 21 8.08 0.58 -7.71
N LYS A 22 7.92 1.86 -8.08
CA LYS A 22 7.36 2.88 -7.18
C LYS A 22 5.96 2.53 -6.70
N VAL A 23 5.02 2.28 -7.61
CA VAL A 23 3.61 2.01 -7.25
C VAL A 23 3.43 0.66 -6.55
N MET A 24 4.33 -0.30 -6.76
CA MET A 24 4.37 -1.53 -5.95
C MET A 24 4.69 -1.21 -4.48
N GLY A 25 5.68 -0.35 -4.21
CA GLY A 25 5.99 0.10 -2.86
C GLY A 25 4.84 0.88 -2.21
N GLU A 26 4.21 1.78 -2.96
CA GLU A 26 3.00 2.50 -2.51
C GLU A 26 1.88 1.52 -2.14
N ARG A 27 1.58 0.57 -3.03
CA ARG A 27 0.56 -0.48 -2.80
C ARG A 27 0.84 -1.28 -1.53
N ASP A 28 2.08 -1.72 -1.33
CA ASP A 28 2.44 -2.57 -0.19
C ASP A 28 2.29 -1.81 1.14
N LEU A 29 2.66 -0.52 1.17
CA LEU A 29 2.39 0.35 2.31
C LEU A 29 0.89 0.47 2.58
N CYS A 30 0.08 0.74 1.56
CA CYS A 30 -1.37 0.85 1.70
C CYS A 30 -2.01 -0.45 2.20
N ALA A 31 -1.56 -1.59 1.67
CA ALA A 31 -2.03 -2.91 2.09
C ALA A 31 -1.73 -3.17 3.56
N SER A 32 -0.53 -2.84 4.03
CA SER A 32 -0.13 -3.02 5.43
C SER A 32 -1.01 -2.26 6.44
N GLN A 33 -1.53 -1.08 6.03
CA GLN A 33 -2.44 -0.28 6.85
C GLN A 33 -3.81 -0.97 6.98
N ILE A 34 -4.33 -1.54 5.89
CA ILE A 34 -5.57 -2.30 5.90
C ILE A 34 -5.43 -3.57 6.73
N ASP A 35 -4.31 -4.27 6.61
CA ASP A 35 -4.06 -5.48 7.38
C ASP A 35 -3.97 -5.17 8.88
N SER A 36 -3.32 -4.08 9.26
CA SER A 36 -3.31 -3.59 10.65
C SER A 36 -4.72 -3.33 11.20
N ILE A 37 -5.61 -2.75 10.38
CA ILE A 37 -7.02 -2.52 10.76
C ILE A 37 -7.76 -3.85 10.93
N ARG A 38 -7.57 -4.79 9.99
CA ARG A 38 -8.19 -6.13 10.05
C ARG A 38 -7.75 -6.89 11.30
N GLU A 39 -6.47 -6.86 11.63
CA GLU A 39 -5.91 -7.48 12.83
C GLU A 39 -6.49 -6.85 14.10
N TRP A 40 -6.57 -5.51 14.14
CA TRP A 40 -7.20 -4.81 15.26
C TRP A 40 -8.69 -5.20 15.41
N GLN A 41 -9.43 -5.28 14.31
CA GLN A 41 -10.83 -5.73 14.34
C GLN A 41 -10.97 -7.17 14.82
N ALA A 42 -10.09 -8.07 14.36
CA ALA A 42 -10.08 -9.46 14.78
C ALA A 42 -9.83 -9.59 16.29
N ARG A 43 -8.83 -8.88 16.82
CA ARG A 43 -8.54 -8.80 18.26
C ARG A 43 -9.71 -8.23 19.05
N THR A 44 -10.32 -7.14 18.58
CA THR A 44 -11.43 -6.48 19.27
C THR A 44 -12.68 -7.37 19.30
N LYS A 45 -12.97 -8.09 18.20
CA LYS A 45 -14.09 -9.06 18.14
C LYS A 45 -13.89 -10.28 19.05
N GLN A 46 -12.65 -10.69 19.29
CA GLN A 46 -12.35 -11.79 20.21
C GLN A 46 -12.51 -11.40 21.70
N GLY A 47 -12.83 -10.13 21.98
CA GLY A 47 -12.84 -9.57 23.33
C GLY A 47 -11.42 -9.28 23.78
N PHE A 48 -11.17 -8.07 24.30
CA PHE A 48 -9.94 -7.81 25.04
C PHE A 48 -9.91 -8.77 26.23
N LYS A 49 -9.07 -9.80 26.16
CA LYS A 49 -8.75 -10.67 27.28
C LYS A 49 -7.69 -10.01 28.16
#